data_AF-A0A7W1KZK9-F1
#
_entry.id   AF-A0A7W1KZK9-F1
#
_cell.length_a   1.000
_cell.length_b   1.000
_cell.length_c   1.000
_cell.angle_alpha   90.00
_cell.angle_beta   90.00
_cell.angle_gamma   90.00
#
_symmetry.space_group_name_H-M   'P 1'
#
loop_
_entity.id
_entity.type
_entity.pdbx_description
1 polymer ?
#
loop_
_entity_poly.entity_id
_entity_poly.type
_entity_poly.pdbx_seq_one_letter_code
_entity_poly.pdbx_strand_id
1 'polypeptide(L)'
;RVLEIGCGTGLLLFRVAPHCERYLGTNFSQVVLDRLEQQVEAGGFNQVSLRRQEASDFAGIEPASCDLVIINSVVQYFPSIDYLVEVVEGAVRAVAPGGRIFIGDVRNYELLEAFHASVELHRAAATLPVEQLRQLVHEQVVEENELVIAPGFFTALKGQMPQISRVEVLPKRGYADNELTRFRYDVVLHVGEAAAADAEQEVAWKQWDKGGLSIARVRQLLEETRPELLGIARVPNGRVIAETRIMEMTANKESLPTAGELREALEQARQLDGEGVNPEQLWAIGEGLPYAVEVSWAGSGPEGSFDVLLRRNATDGKATDEAESSDAARGGKLVRGAVRWPGVEKRADRVRAWSFYANQPLARSLFRTLVPQLREYLQGRLPEYMVPQAFVLLDEMPLTPNGKVDRRALPAPDRTRPELEAEYVAPRSAVEEVVAGIWSEVLDVEQVGVADNFFELGGHSLLATQVVSRLREALQVEVPLRTLFEQPTVAGLVKEIVQIWGGLEVVEEIARTFKELEQLSEDEVRLMLSEQMQQAEHT
;
A
#
# COMPACT_ATOMS: atom_id res chain seq x y z
N ARG A 1 3.75 -10.24 33.96
CA ARG A 1 3.92 -8.77 34.05
C ARG A 1 3.81 -8.19 32.64
N VAL A 2 2.91 -7.23 32.42
CA VAL A 2 2.60 -6.72 31.07
C VAL A 2 2.89 -5.22 30.95
N LEU A 3 3.43 -4.82 29.81
CA LEU A 3 3.50 -3.43 29.34
C LEU A 3 2.63 -3.32 28.07
N GLU A 4 1.65 -2.42 28.06
CA GLU A 4 0.85 -2.07 26.89
C GLU A 4 1.23 -0.65 26.42
N ILE A 5 1.72 -0.56 25.19
CA ILE A 5 2.07 0.69 24.52
C ILE A 5 0.88 1.17 23.70
N GLY A 6 0.39 2.36 24.03
CA GLY A 6 -0.82 2.91 23.43
C GLY A 6 -2.10 2.22 23.92
N CYS A 7 -2.29 2.14 25.23
CA CYS A 7 -3.42 1.40 25.85
C CYS A 7 -4.83 1.92 25.52
N GLY A 8 -4.92 3.05 24.81
CA GLY A 8 -6.18 3.65 24.35
C GLY A 8 -7.24 3.74 25.46
N THR A 9 -8.45 3.29 25.15
CA THR A 9 -9.58 3.26 26.09
C THR A 9 -9.60 2.01 26.99
N GLY A 10 -8.54 1.20 26.98
CA GLY A 10 -8.41 0.02 27.84
C GLY A 10 -9.07 -1.26 27.30
N LEU A 11 -9.35 -1.35 25.99
CA LEU A 11 -10.03 -2.50 25.37
C LEU A 11 -9.33 -3.84 25.66
N LEU A 12 -8.00 -3.89 25.56
CA LEU A 12 -7.22 -5.06 25.95
C LEU A 12 -6.93 -5.06 27.45
N LEU A 13 -6.57 -3.90 28.02
CA LEU A 13 -6.29 -3.75 29.44
C LEU A 13 -7.33 -4.45 30.32
N PHE A 14 -8.62 -4.16 30.16
CA PHE A 14 -9.66 -4.75 31.04
C PHE A 14 -9.83 -6.26 30.88
N ARG A 15 -9.39 -6.83 29.76
CA ARG A 15 -9.46 -8.27 29.50
C ARG A 15 -8.21 -9.01 29.94
N VAL A 16 -7.06 -8.34 29.93
CA VAL A 16 -5.75 -8.95 30.19
C VAL A 16 -5.29 -8.70 31.62
N ALA A 17 -5.53 -7.50 32.18
CA ALA A 17 -5.13 -7.12 33.53
C ALA A 17 -5.60 -8.09 34.64
N PRO A 18 -6.81 -8.69 34.60
CA PRO A 18 -7.21 -9.69 35.60
C PRO A 18 -6.28 -10.89 35.72
N HIS A 19 -5.54 -11.21 34.65
CA HIS A 19 -4.63 -12.35 34.57
C HIS A 19 -3.17 -11.95 34.83
N CYS A 20 -2.93 -10.70 35.24
CA CYS A 20 -1.60 -10.14 35.40
C CYS A 20 -1.27 -9.87 36.87
N GLU A 21 -0.05 -10.19 37.27
CA GLU A 21 0.53 -9.70 38.54
C GLU A 21 0.68 -8.17 38.54
N ARG A 22 1.07 -7.61 37.39
CA ARG A 22 1.23 -6.17 37.15
C ARG A 22 0.93 -5.84 35.70
N TYR A 23 0.22 -4.74 35.48
CA TYR A 23 -0.09 -4.19 34.16
C TYR A 23 0.32 -2.71 34.11
N LEU A 24 1.19 -2.35 33.18
CA LEU A 24 1.55 -0.96 32.90
C LEU A 24 0.97 -0.56 31.55
N GLY A 25 0.04 0.39 31.52
CA GLY A 25 -0.49 0.99 30.30
C GLY A 25 0.14 2.36 30.05
N THR A 26 0.63 2.60 28.83
CA THR A 26 1.17 3.90 28.43
C THR A 26 0.33 4.53 27.32
N ASN A 27 0.16 5.86 27.36
CA ASN A 27 -0.49 6.61 26.30
C ASN A 27 0.03 8.05 26.25
N PHE A 28 0.15 8.66 25.07
CA PHE A 28 0.62 10.04 24.96
C PHE A 28 -0.44 11.08 25.39
N SER A 29 -1.73 10.71 25.33
CA SER A 29 -2.87 11.58 25.60
C SER A 29 -3.30 11.54 27.07
N GLN A 30 -3.09 12.63 27.80
CA GLN A 30 -3.54 12.77 29.19
C GLN A 30 -5.07 12.61 29.30
N VAL A 31 -5.83 13.16 28.35
CA VAL A 31 -7.30 13.10 28.36
C VAL A 31 -7.82 11.65 28.29
N VAL A 32 -7.11 10.79 27.55
CA VAL A 32 -7.46 9.36 27.47
C VAL A 32 -7.13 8.66 28.79
N LEU A 33 -5.96 8.97 29.37
CA LEU A 33 -5.54 8.41 30.66
C LEU A 33 -6.49 8.80 31.79
N ASP A 34 -6.88 10.07 31.91
CA ASP A 34 -7.78 10.53 32.97
C ASP A 34 -9.12 9.75 32.97
N ARG A 35 -9.64 9.45 31.77
CA ARG A 35 -10.87 8.64 31.62
C ARG A 35 -10.64 7.17 31.94
N LEU A 36 -9.48 6.64 31.57
CA LEU A 36 -9.13 5.25 31.83
C LEU A 36 -8.86 5.00 33.32
N GLU A 37 -8.22 5.95 34.02
CA GLU A 37 -7.99 5.92 35.46
C GLU A 37 -9.30 5.78 36.23
N GLN A 38 -10.33 6.58 35.90
CA GLN A 38 -11.65 6.47 36.53
C GLN A 38 -12.26 5.07 36.38
N GLN A 39 -12.08 4.42 35.22
CA GLN A 39 -12.60 3.07 34.97
C GLN A 39 -11.77 2.00 35.68
N VAL A 40 -10.44 2.17 35.74
CA VAL A 40 -9.52 1.30 36.48
C VAL A 40 -9.84 1.32 37.98
N GLU A 41 -10.06 2.51 38.55
CA GLU A 41 -10.45 2.69 39.95
C GLU A 41 -11.82 2.08 40.24
N ALA A 42 -12.83 2.40 39.42
CA ALA A 42 -14.18 1.87 39.58
C ALA A 42 -14.23 0.34 39.43
N GLY A 43 -13.36 -0.24 38.60
CA GLY A 43 -13.24 -1.67 38.39
C GLY A 43 -12.37 -2.41 39.42
N GLY A 44 -11.71 -1.68 40.35
CA GLY A 44 -10.87 -2.28 41.38
C GLY A 44 -9.57 -2.91 40.87
N PHE A 45 -9.02 -2.42 39.75
CA PHE A 45 -7.81 -2.94 39.11
C PHE A 45 -6.52 -2.43 39.78
N ASN A 46 -6.28 -2.81 41.03
CA ASN A 46 -5.16 -2.31 41.85
C ASN A 46 -3.76 -2.64 41.28
N GLN A 47 -3.67 -3.64 40.40
CA GLN A 47 -2.44 -4.06 39.72
C GLN A 47 -2.10 -3.24 38.46
N VAL A 48 -3.02 -2.35 38.04
CA VAL A 48 -2.86 -1.51 36.85
C VAL A 48 -2.20 -0.20 37.25
N SER A 49 -1.19 0.19 36.48
CA SER A 49 -0.55 1.50 36.55
C SER A 49 -0.61 2.14 35.17
N LEU A 50 -0.93 3.43 35.11
CA LEU A 50 -1.01 4.19 33.87
C LEU A 50 0.07 5.28 33.85
N ARG A 51 0.66 5.54 32.68
CA ARG A 51 1.68 6.58 32.50
C ARG A 51 1.50 7.33 31.20
N ARG A 52 1.70 8.65 31.25
CA ARG A 52 1.75 9.49 30.06
C ARG A 52 3.13 9.40 29.42
N GLN A 53 3.23 8.65 28.34
CA GLN A 53 4.48 8.44 27.58
C GLN A 53 4.17 8.26 26.10
N GLU A 54 5.08 8.73 25.25
CA GLU A 54 5.08 8.36 23.83
C GLU A 54 5.51 6.90 23.66
N ALA A 55 5.25 6.32 22.50
CA ALA A 55 5.56 4.91 22.27
C ALA A 55 7.07 4.60 22.31
N SER A 56 7.92 5.54 21.88
CA SER A 56 9.38 5.42 21.94
C SER A 56 9.97 5.79 23.30
N ASP A 57 9.19 6.36 24.22
CA ASP A 57 9.68 6.77 25.54
C ASP A 57 9.63 5.61 26.55
N PHE A 58 10.79 5.01 26.78
CA PHE A 58 10.98 3.96 27.80
C PHE A 58 11.52 4.47 29.13
N ALA A 59 11.51 5.78 29.39
CA ALA A 59 11.99 6.33 30.65
C ALA A 59 11.25 5.73 31.86
N GLY A 60 12.01 5.27 32.86
CA GLY A 60 11.46 4.66 34.06
C GLY A 60 10.83 3.27 33.86
N ILE A 61 11.07 2.63 32.70
CA ILE A 61 10.82 1.21 32.48
C ILE A 61 12.15 0.47 32.65
N GLU A 62 12.26 -0.34 33.70
CA GLU A 62 13.47 -1.10 33.97
C GLU A 62 13.69 -2.20 32.92
N PRO A 63 14.95 -2.49 32.53
CA PRO A 63 15.25 -3.61 31.64
C PRO A 63 14.73 -4.94 32.20
N ALA A 64 14.29 -5.85 31.33
CA ALA A 64 13.77 -7.17 31.71
C ALA A 64 12.67 -7.16 32.80
N SER A 65 11.86 -6.10 32.87
CA SER A 65 10.84 -5.90 33.90
C SER A 65 9.46 -6.47 33.55
N CYS A 66 9.22 -6.79 32.27
CA CYS A 66 7.98 -7.40 31.81
C CYS A 66 8.21 -8.72 31.07
N ASP A 67 7.18 -9.56 31.03
CA ASP A 67 7.17 -10.84 30.30
C ASP A 67 6.50 -10.70 28.93
N LEU A 68 5.68 -9.66 28.78
CA LEU A 68 4.93 -9.36 27.57
C LEU A 68 4.85 -7.84 27.34
N VAL A 69 5.22 -7.40 26.13
CA VAL A 69 4.90 -6.08 25.60
C VAL A 69 3.79 -6.20 24.56
N ILE A 70 2.79 -5.34 24.62
CA ILE A 70 1.66 -5.28 23.68
C ILE A 70 1.72 -3.93 22.93
N ILE A 71 1.72 -3.99 21.60
CA ILE A 71 1.61 -2.86 20.68
C ILE A 71 0.49 -3.18 19.69
N ASN A 72 -0.77 -2.94 20.06
CA ASN A 72 -1.91 -3.40 19.26
C ASN A 72 -2.71 -2.23 18.68
N SER A 73 -2.88 -2.19 17.36
CA SER A 73 -3.61 -1.13 16.63
C SER A 73 -3.07 0.29 16.89
N VAL A 74 -1.74 0.38 17.05
CA VAL A 74 -1.04 1.66 17.32
C VAL A 74 0.00 1.96 16.24
N VAL A 75 0.64 0.92 15.67
CA VAL A 75 1.76 1.09 14.73
C VAL A 75 1.39 1.89 13.47
N GLN A 76 0.14 1.84 13.05
CA GLN A 76 -0.37 2.58 11.90
C GLN A 76 -0.29 4.10 12.07
N TYR A 77 -0.20 4.60 13.31
CA TYR A 77 -0.09 6.03 13.62
C TYR A 77 1.36 6.46 13.80
N PHE A 78 2.32 5.56 13.67
CA PHE A 78 3.73 5.91 13.75
C PHE A 78 4.17 6.69 12.51
N PRO A 79 5.06 7.68 12.68
CA PRO A 79 5.45 8.57 11.58
C PRO A 79 6.29 7.86 10.51
N SER A 80 7.05 6.83 10.90
CA SER A 80 7.96 6.11 10.02
C SER A 80 8.23 4.69 10.53
N ILE A 81 8.80 3.88 9.64
CA ILE A 81 9.30 2.55 9.99
C ILE A 81 10.49 2.62 10.96
N ASP A 82 11.33 3.64 10.88
CA ASP A 82 12.45 3.85 11.83
C ASP A 82 11.97 4.13 13.25
N TYR A 83 10.86 4.88 13.40
CA TYR A 83 10.22 5.06 14.70
C TYR A 83 9.71 3.73 15.27
N LEU A 84 9.14 2.85 14.44
CA LEU A 84 8.78 1.50 14.88
C LEU A 84 10.01 0.70 15.34
N VAL A 85 11.13 0.81 14.62
CA VAL A 85 12.39 0.15 15.00
C VAL A 85 12.82 0.61 16.39
N GLU A 86 12.84 1.92 16.67
CA GLU A 86 13.16 2.48 17.99
C GLU A 86 12.24 1.94 19.10
N VAL A 87 10.92 1.89 18.84
CA VAL A 87 9.93 1.34 19.77
C VAL A 87 10.20 -0.15 20.05
N VAL A 88 10.48 -0.93 19.01
CA VAL A 88 10.78 -2.36 19.17
C VAL A 88 12.10 -2.58 19.91
N GLU A 89 13.13 -1.76 19.68
CA GLU A 89 14.38 -1.81 20.45
C GLU A 89 14.14 -1.57 21.95
N GLY A 90 13.33 -0.57 22.29
CA GLY A 90 12.92 -0.31 23.67
C GLY A 90 12.13 -1.48 24.26
N ALA A 91 11.20 -2.05 23.50
CA ALA A 91 10.42 -3.21 23.92
C ALA A 91 11.30 -4.45 24.15
N VAL A 92 12.26 -4.72 23.27
CA VAL A 92 13.23 -5.82 23.42
C VAL A 92 14.05 -5.66 24.71
N ARG A 93 14.46 -4.44 25.07
CA ARG A 93 15.14 -4.17 26.35
C ARG A 93 14.25 -4.38 27.57
N ALA A 94 12.97 -3.99 27.47
CA ALA A 94 12.01 -4.10 28.57
C ALA A 94 11.58 -5.55 28.87
N VAL A 95 11.58 -6.43 27.85
CA VAL A 95 11.15 -7.83 27.96
C VAL A 95 12.24 -8.71 28.58
N ALA A 96 11.86 -9.51 29.57
CA ALA A 96 12.74 -10.52 30.17
C ALA A 96 13.04 -11.67 29.19
N PRO A 97 14.20 -12.35 29.27
CA PRO A 97 14.48 -13.54 28.47
C PRO A 97 13.37 -14.59 28.61
N GLY A 98 12.88 -15.12 27.48
CA GLY A 98 11.72 -16.00 27.40
C GLY A 98 10.37 -15.28 27.24
N GLY A 99 10.36 -13.95 27.34
CA GLY A 99 9.18 -13.12 27.13
C GLY A 99 8.89 -12.84 25.65
N ARG A 100 7.82 -12.07 25.40
CA ARG A 100 7.29 -11.82 24.05
C ARG A 100 6.93 -10.36 23.81
N ILE A 101 7.00 -9.94 22.55
CA ILE A 101 6.42 -8.69 22.08
C ILE A 101 5.31 -9.07 21.09
N PHE A 102 4.09 -8.63 21.38
CA PHE A 102 2.95 -8.78 20.50
C PHE A 102 2.68 -7.46 19.78
N ILE A 103 2.76 -7.48 18.46
CA ILE A 103 2.44 -6.33 17.60
C ILE A 103 1.21 -6.71 16.80
N GLY A 104 0.07 -6.15 17.20
CA GLY A 104 -1.23 -6.56 16.67
C GLY A 104 -1.78 -5.57 15.67
N ASP A 105 -2.58 -6.09 14.74
CA ASP A 105 -3.37 -5.28 13.80
C ASP A 105 -2.54 -4.47 12.80
N VAL A 106 -1.46 -5.07 12.33
CA VAL A 106 -0.54 -4.46 11.36
C VAL A 106 -1.15 -4.52 9.96
N ARG A 107 -1.21 -3.39 9.27
CA ARG A 107 -1.66 -3.32 7.86
C ARG A 107 -0.59 -3.88 6.93
N ASN A 108 -0.98 -4.71 5.96
CA ASN A 108 -0.07 -5.44 5.07
C ASN A 108 0.34 -4.61 3.84
N TYR A 109 1.63 -4.24 3.77
CA TYR A 109 2.16 -3.41 2.69
C TYR A 109 2.15 -4.11 1.33
N GLU A 110 2.37 -5.43 1.29
CA GLU A 110 2.36 -6.21 0.05
C GLU A 110 0.95 -6.25 -0.58
N LEU A 111 -0.10 -5.96 0.22
CA LEU A 111 -1.50 -5.95 -0.21
C LEU A 111 -2.13 -4.56 -0.24
N LEU A 112 -1.34 -3.49 -0.06
CA LEU A 112 -1.86 -2.12 0.00
C LEU A 112 -2.55 -1.72 -1.31
N GLU A 113 -1.91 -2.01 -2.44
CA GLU A 113 -2.47 -1.72 -3.76
C GLU A 113 -3.73 -2.53 -4.05
N ALA A 114 -3.73 -3.83 -3.73
CA ALA A 114 -4.90 -4.69 -3.85
C ALA A 114 -6.08 -4.22 -2.98
N PHE A 115 -5.79 -3.72 -1.77
CA PHE A 115 -6.80 -3.10 -0.91
C PHE A 115 -7.43 -1.87 -1.57
N HIS A 116 -6.64 -0.92 -2.05
CA HIS A 116 -7.18 0.28 -2.72
C HIS A 116 -7.90 -0.06 -4.02
N ALA A 117 -7.38 -1.02 -4.79
CA ALA A 117 -8.04 -1.53 -5.99
C ALA A 117 -9.42 -2.10 -5.70
N SER A 118 -9.58 -2.83 -4.59
CA SER A 118 -10.88 -3.36 -4.18
C SER A 118 -11.89 -2.26 -3.84
N VAL A 119 -11.43 -1.21 -3.14
CA VAL A 119 -12.27 -0.09 -2.71
C VAL A 119 -12.69 0.75 -3.90
N GLU A 120 -11.74 1.13 -4.76
CA GLU A 120 -12.02 1.96 -5.93
C GLU A 120 -12.85 1.20 -6.96
N LEU A 121 -12.57 -0.09 -7.18
CA LEU A 121 -13.41 -0.92 -8.05
C LEU A 121 -14.82 -1.07 -7.47
N HIS A 122 -15.01 -1.13 -6.15
CA HIS A 122 -16.34 -1.18 -5.57
C HIS A 122 -17.13 0.13 -5.80
N ARG A 123 -16.45 1.28 -5.73
CA ARG A 123 -17.05 2.61 -5.89
C ARG A 123 -17.26 3.03 -7.35
N ALA A 124 -16.46 2.51 -8.27
CA ALA A 124 -16.46 2.92 -9.67
C ALA A 124 -17.81 2.75 -10.38
N ALA A 125 -18.15 3.67 -11.29
CA ALA A 125 -19.23 3.42 -12.23
C ALA A 125 -18.86 2.26 -13.18
N ALA A 126 -19.83 1.47 -13.64
CA ALA A 126 -19.56 0.36 -14.57
C ALA A 126 -18.87 0.83 -15.87
N THR A 127 -19.12 2.07 -16.28
CA THR A 127 -18.54 2.70 -17.47
C THR A 127 -17.15 3.31 -17.24
N LEU A 128 -16.63 3.32 -16.01
CA LEU A 128 -15.34 3.94 -15.70
C LEU A 128 -14.22 3.17 -16.44
N PRO A 129 -13.34 3.83 -17.20
CA PRO A 129 -12.21 3.17 -17.84
C PRO A 129 -11.27 2.53 -16.81
N VAL A 130 -10.74 1.34 -17.11
CA VAL A 130 -9.79 0.65 -16.20
C VAL A 130 -8.51 1.46 -15.98
N GLU A 131 -8.03 2.18 -17.00
CA GLU A 131 -6.87 3.07 -16.83
C GLU A 131 -7.14 4.18 -15.81
N GLN A 132 -8.33 4.78 -15.84
CA GLN A 132 -8.73 5.77 -14.84
C GLN A 132 -8.88 5.15 -13.45
N LEU A 133 -9.40 3.91 -13.36
CA LEU A 133 -9.43 3.17 -12.11
C LEU A 133 -8.01 2.94 -11.55
N ARG A 134 -7.05 2.53 -12.39
CA ARG A 134 -5.65 2.35 -11.98
C ARG A 134 -5.03 3.64 -11.46
N GLN A 135 -5.34 4.77 -12.09
CA GLN A 135 -4.91 6.08 -11.63
C GLN A 135 -5.47 6.39 -10.24
N LEU A 136 -6.77 6.20 -10.01
CA LEU A 136 -7.40 6.41 -8.69
C LEU A 136 -6.77 5.51 -7.62
N VAL A 137 -6.49 4.24 -7.94
CA VAL A 137 -5.83 3.31 -7.02
C VAL A 137 -4.43 3.80 -6.66
N HIS A 138 -3.67 4.21 -7.67
CA HIS A 138 -2.34 4.75 -7.49
C HIS A 138 -2.36 6.00 -6.60
N GLU A 139 -3.25 6.95 -6.88
CA GLU A 139 -3.47 8.14 -6.06
C GLU A 139 -3.78 7.76 -4.61
N GLN A 140 -4.64 6.78 -4.36
CA GLN A 140 -4.99 6.34 -3.01
C GLN A 140 -3.82 5.65 -2.28
N VAL A 141 -3.05 4.79 -2.95
CA VAL A 141 -1.85 4.15 -2.39
C VAL A 141 -0.83 5.20 -2.00
N VAL A 142 -0.63 6.17 -2.89
CA VAL A 142 0.25 7.31 -2.65
C VAL A 142 -0.30 8.06 -1.45
N GLU A 143 -1.60 8.40 -1.44
CA GLU A 143 -2.38 9.11 -0.42
C GLU A 143 -2.39 8.50 0.98
N GLU A 144 -1.93 7.27 1.15
CA GLU A 144 -1.90 6.58 2.42
C GLU A 144 -1.11 7.35 3.50
N ASN A 145 -1.81 7.70 4.59
CA ASN A 145 -1.26 8.49 5.70
C ASN A 145 -0.99 7.65 6.95
N GLU A 146 -1.39 6.38 6.96
CA GLU A 146 -1.03 5.43 7.99
C GLU A 146 0.22 4.64 7.61
N LEU A 147 0.99 4.20 8.60
CA LEU A 147 2.11 3.30 8.37
C LEU A 147 1.61 1.89 8.04
N VAL A 148 2.03 1.38 6.89
CA VAL A 148 1.70 0.05 6.36
C VAL A 148 2.99 -0.73 6.18
N ILE A 149 3.04 -1.98 6.67
CA ILE A 149 4.30 -2.70 6.88
C ILE A 149 4.26 -4.08 6.21
N ALA A 150 5.31 -4.40 5.45
CA ALA A 150 5.47 -5.69 4.80
C ALA A 150 5.78 -6.79 5.85
N PRO A 151 5.16 -7.97 5.77
CA PRO A 151 5.47 -9.10 6.65
C PRO A 151 6.96 -9.44 6.75
N GLY A 152 7.68 -9.30 5.63
CA GLY A 152 9.12 -9.53 5.55
C GLY A 152 9.97 -8.63 6.46
N PHE A 153 9.44 -7.47 6.89
CA PHE A 153 10.10 -6.56 7.83
C PHE A 153 10.52 -7.27 9.11
N PHE A 154 9.59 -8.00 9.74
CA PHE A 154 9.81 -8.59 11.06
C PHE A 154 10.84 -9.72 11.02
N THR A 155 10.92 -10.44 9.91
CA THR A 155 11.98 -11.43 9.71
C THR A 155 13.33 -10.76 9.47
N ALA A 156 13.38 -9.66 8.72
CA ALA A 156 14.60 -8.86 8.54
C ALA A 156 15.06 -8.22 9.86
N LEU A 157 14.11 -7.81 10.70
CA LEU A 157 14.36 -7.24 12.03
C LEU A 157 15.13 -8.21 12.93
N LYS A 158 14.76 -9.50 12.93
CA LYS A 158 15.50 -10.57 13.63
C LYS A 158 16.98 -10.62 13.22
N GLY A 159 17.28 -10.40 11.93
CA GLY A 159 18.65 -10.39 11.43
C GLY A 159 19.51 -9.24 11.98
N GLN A 160 18.88 -8.12 12.36
CA GLN A 160 19.55 -6.94 12.92
C GLN A 160 19.44 -6.85 14.46
N MET A 161 18.48 -7.55 15.06
CA MET A 161 18.24 -7.62 16.51
C MET A 161 18.37 -9.07 17.00
N PRO A 162 19.59 -9.58 17.24
CA PRO A 162 19.83 -10.99 17.57
C PRO A 162 19.21 -11.44 18.90
N GLN A 163 18.76 -10.51 19.74
CA GLN A 163 17.97 -10.81 20.93
C GLN A 163 16.60 -11.42 20.61
N ILE A 164 16.10 -11.22 19.39
CA ILE A 164 14.88 -11.83 18.90
C ILE A 164 15.21 -13.26 18.45
N SER A 165 14.74 -14.26 19.18
CA SER A 165 14.99 -15.67 18.86
C SER A 165 14.03 -16.21 17.79
N ARG A 166 12.79 -15.76 17.77
CA ARG A 166 11.74 -16.25 16.86
C ARG A 166 10.75 -15.15 16.49
N VAL A 167 10.26 -15.23 15.26
CA VAL A 167 9.24 -14.33 14.69
C VAL A 167 8.08 -15.19 14.19
N GLU A 168 6.86 -14.85 14.60
CA GLU A 168 5.63 -15.39 14.04
C GLU A 168 4.88 -14.25 13.34
N VAL A 169 4.54 -14.42 12.06
CA VAL A 169 3.72 -13.47 11.29
C VAL A 169 2.41 -14.16 10.96
N LEU A 170 1.34 -13.75 11.63
CA LEU A 170 0.09 -14.51 11.76
C LEU A 170 -1.06 -13.79 11.05
N PRO A 171 -1.73 -14.41 10.07
CA PRO A 171 -2.98 -13.87 9.57
C PRO A 171 -4.02 -13.78 10.69
N LYS A 172 -4.89 -12.77 10.65
CA LYS A 172 -5.93 -12.58 11.65
C LYS A 172 -6.86 -13.80 11.77
N ARG A 173 -7.24 -14.14 12.99
CA ARG A 173 -8.30 -15.13 13.25
C ARG A 173 -9.68 -14.50 13.02
N GLY A 174 -10.64 -15.33 12.61
CA GLY A 174 -12.04 -14.97 12.44
C GLY A 174 -12.62 -15.32 11.07
N TYR A 175 -13.94 -15.45 11.03
CA TYR A 175 -14.73 -15.67 9.81
C TYR A 175 -15.37 -14.38 9.28
N ALA A 176 -15.26 -13.27 10.01
CA ALA A 176 -15.75 -11.99 9.53
C ALA A 176 -15.01 -11.63 8.23
N ASP A 177 -15.75 -11.19 7.23
CA ASP A 177 -15.20 -10.76 5.94
C ASP A 177 -15.15 -9.23 5.92
N ASN A 178 -14.00 -8.67 6.31
CA ASN A 178 -13.80 -7.23 6.42
C ASN A 178 -12.32 -6.86 6.28
N GLU A 179 -12.02 -5.56 6.20
CA GLU A 179 -10.64 -5.09 6.03
C GLU A 179 -9.67 -5.64 7.08
N LEU A 180 -10.09 -5.74 8.35
CA LEU A 180 -9.25 -6.23 9.45
C LEU A 180 -8.80 -7.68 9.21
N THR A 181 -9.72 -8.59 8.85
CA THR A 181 -9.39 -10.01 8.68
C THR A 181 -8.69 -10.33 7.36
N ARG A 182 -8.82 -9.43 6.38
CA ARG A 182 -8.31 -9.59 5.01
C ARG A 182 -6.92 -8.98 4.83
N PHE A 183 -6.70 -7.77 5.32
CA PHE A 183 -5.51 -6.96 5.00
C PHE A 183 -4.61 -6.68 6.21
N ARG A 184 -4.96 -7.21 7.39
CA ARG A 184 -4.13 -7.07 8.59
C ARG A 184 -3.64 -8.39 9.13
N TYR A 185 -2.55 -8.31 9.89
CA TYR A 185 -1.91 -9.45 10.52
C TYR A 185 -1.41 -9.09 11.91
N ASP A 186 -1.08 -10.12 12.68
CA ASP A 186 -0.46 -10.02 13.98
C ASP A 186 0.97 -10.55 13.93
N VAL A 187 1.82 -10.05 14.82
CA VAL A 187 3.22 -10.48 14.93
C VAL A 187 3.53 -10.80 16.37
N VAL A 188 4.27 -11.90 16.57
CA VAL A 188 4.87 -12.26 17.85
C VAL A 188 6.38 -12.36 17.70
N LEU A 189 7.09 -11.52 18.43
CA LEU A 189 8.55 -11.57 18.57
C LEU A 189 8.87 -12.25 19.90
N HIS A 190 9.66 -13.32 19.87
CA HIS A 190 10.16 -14.00 21.07
C HIS A 190 11.55 -13.47 21.40
N VAL A 191 11.80 -13.13 22.66
CA VAL A 191 13.04 -12.48 23.11
C VAL A 191 13.81 -13.39 24.06
N GLY A 192 15.14 -13.45 23.92
CA GLY A 192 16.02 -14.26 24.77
C GLY A 192 16.43 -15.59 24.14
N GLU A 193 16.89 -16.55 24.93
CA GLU A 193 17.50 -17.77 24.40
C GLU A 193 16.51 -18.57 23.53
N ALA A 194 16.91 -18.80 22.28
CA ALA A 194 16.39 -19.92 21.49
C ALA A 194 16.69 -21.18 22.29
N ALA A 195 15.67 -21.98 22.60
CA ALA A 195 15.89 -23.21 23.34
C ALA A 195 16.88 -24.06 22.53
N ALA A 196 17.76 -24.83 23.18
CA ALA A 196 18.63 -25.80 22.49
C ALA A 196 17.84 -26.85 21.66
N ALA A 197 16.50 -26.85 21.76
CA ALA A 197 15.56 -27.59 20.93
C ALA A 197 15.18 -26.91 19.59
N ASP A 198 15.73 -25.73 19.28
CA ASP A 198 15.50 -24.93 18.07
C ASP A 198 16.49 -25.25 16.93
N ALA A 199 16.96 -26.51 16.85
CA ALA A 199 17.56 -26.97 15.60
C ALA A 199 16.50 -26.85 14.50
N GLU A 200 16.79 -26.06 13.46
CA GLU A 200 15.85 -25.86 12.36
C GLU A 200 15.48 -27.20 11.75
N GLN A 201 14.21 -27.54 11.82
CA GLN A 201 13.71 -28.80 11.32
C GLN A 201 13.53 -28.68 9.80
N GLU A 202 14.09 -29.65 9.07
CA GLU A 202 13.88 -29.75 7.64
C GLU A 202 12.43 -30.17 7.37
N VAL A 203 11.69 -29.32 6.69
CA VAL A 203 10.29 -29.57 6.32
C VAL A 203 10.20 -29.75 4.82
N ALA A 204 9.64 -30.89 4.39
CA ALA A 204 9.30 -31.11 2.99
C ALA A 204 8.05 -30.29 2.62
N TRP A 205 8.28 -29.16 1.94
CA TRP A 205 7.22 -28.26 1.50
C TRP A 205 6.55 -28.74 0.22
N LYS A 206 5.25 -29.02 0.28
CA LYS A 206 4.40 -29.24 -0.90
C LYS A 206 3.86 -27.91 -1.41
N GLN A 207 3.89 -27.69 -2.72
CA GLN A 207 3.28 -26.50 -3.33
C GLN A 207 1.78 -26.75 -3.54
N TRP A 208 0.94 -25.77 -3.19
CA TRP A 208 -0.51 -25.89 -3.34
C TRP A 208 -0.94 -26.14 -4.79
N ASP A 209 -0.46 -25.30 -5.70
CA ASP A 209 -0.78 -25.27 -7.14
C ASP A 209 -0.39 -26.56 -7.88
N LYS A 210 0.79 -27.10 -7.61
CA LYS A 210 1.36 -28.26 -8.33
C LYS A 210 0.94 -29.61 -7.75
N GLY A 211 0.32 -29.62 -6.57
CA GLY A 211 0.05 -30.84 -5.81
C GLY A 211 -1.35 -31.42 -5.95
N GLY A 212 -2.26 -30.77 -6.71
CA GLY A 212 -3.69 -31.11 -6.69
C GLY A 212 -4.27 -31.04 -5.26
N LEU A 213 -3.72 -30.15 -4.43
CA LEU A 213 -4.08 -30.04 -3.03
C LEU A 213 -5.42 -29.32 -2.89
N SER A 214 -6.20 -29.81 -1.95
CA SER A 214 -7.43 -29.21 -1.46
C SER A 214 -7.53 -29.47 0.03
N ILE A 215 -8.39 -28.77 0.76
CA ILE A 215 -8.59 -29.03 2.20
C ILE A 215 -8.93 -30.52 2.45
N ALA A 216 -9.78 -31.10 1.61
CA ALA A 216 -10.12 -32.52 1.69
C ALA A 216 -8.89 -33.42 1.46
N ARG A 217 -8.07 -33.12 0.45
CA ARG A 217 -6.87 -33.91 0.14
C ARG A 217 -5.79 -33.77 1.23
N VAL A 218 -5.65 -32.58 1.83
CA VAL A 218 -4.75 -32.37 2.97
C VAL A 218 -5.20 -33.23 4.15
N ARG A 219 -6.49 -33.21 4.50
CA ARG A 219 -7.05 -34.07 5.57
C ARG A 219 -6.76 -35.55 5.30
N GLN A 220 -7.07 -36.02 4.09
CA GLN A 220 -6.82 -37.40 3.67
C GLN A 220 -5.33 -37.77 3.79
N LEU A 221 -4.42 -36.89 3.36
CA LEU A 221 -2.98 -37.13 3.45
C LEU A 221 -2.52 -37.32 4.90
N LEU A 222 -3.02 -36.50 5.83
CA LEU A 222 -2.67 -36.59 7.26
C LEU A 222 -3.15 -37.90 7.90
N GLU A 223 -4.31 -38.40 7.47
CA GLU A 223 -4.91 -39.65 7.94
C GLU A 223 -4.21 -40.88 7.37
N GLU A 224 -3.89 -40.87 6.07
CA GLU A 224 -3.25 -41.97 5.33
C GLU A 224 -1.76 -42.11 5.69
N THR A 225 -1.00 -41.02 5.57
CA THR A 225 0.47 -41.07 5.63
C THR A 225 1.02 -40.74 6.99
N ARG A 226 0.21 -40.09 7.82
CA ARG A 226 0.56 -39.83 9.20
C ARG A 226 1.98 -39.20 9.35
N PRO A 227 2.31 -38.09 8.68
CA PRO A 227 3.62 -37.45 8.83
C PRO A 227 3.80 -36.83 10.22
N GLU A 228 5.05 -36.68 10.67
CA GLU A 228 5.36 -35.84 11.83
C GLU A 228 5.22 -34.36 11.50
N LEU A 229 5.68 -33.96 10.30
CA LEU A 229 5.61 -32.60 9.77
C LEU A 229 5.10 -32.62 8.33
N LEU A 230 4.20 -31.70 8.02
CA LEU A 230 3.75 -31.43 6.67
C LEU A 230 3.76 -29.91 6.44
N GLY A 231 4.63 -29.46 5.54
CA GLY A 231 4.63 -28.08 5.06
C GLY A 231 3.83 -27.96 3.77
N ILE A 232 2.99 -26.94 3.67
CA ILE A 232 2.25 -26.58 2.47
C ILE A 232 2.52 -25.11 2.18
N ALA A 233 3.09 -24.85 1.01
CA ALA A 233 3.50 -23.51 0.60
C ALA A 233 2.52 -22.90 -0.40
N ARG A 234 2.44 -21.57 -0.39
CA ARG A 234 1.69 -20.76 -1.37
C ARG A 234 0.21 -21.14 -1.48
N VAL A 235 -0.43 -21.32 -0.34
CA VAL A 235 -1.88 -21.56 -0.29
C VAL A 235 -2.59 -20.28 -0.75
N PRO A 236 -3.45 -20.34 -1.78
CA PRO A 236 -4.20 -19.19 -2.26
C PRO A 236 -5.17 -18.73 -1.17
N ASN A 237 -5.05 -17.47 -0.76
CA ASN A 237 -5.81 -16.95 0.35
C ASN A 237 -7.18 -16.47 -0.10
N GLY A 238 -8.22 -17.22 0.24
CA GLY A 238 -9.58 -16.92 -0.18
C GLY A 238 -10.14 -15.60 0.37
N ARG A 239 -9.47 -14.99 1.36
CA ARG A 239 -9.84 -13.67 1.86
C ARG A 239 -9.39 -12.52 0.96
N VAL A 240 -8.39 -12.72 0.11
CA VAL A 240 -7.79 -11.63 -0.70
C VAL A 240 -7.59 -12.00 -2.17
N ILE A 241 -7.91 -13.24 -2.58
CA ILE A 241 -7.67 -13.73 -3.94
C ILE A 241 -8.42 -12.93 -5.00
N ALA A 242 -9.62 -12.43 -4.69
CA ALA A 242 -10.36 -11.58 -5.62
C ALA A 242 -9.63 -10.25 -5.84
N GLU A 243 -9.06 -9.68 -4.79
CA GLU A 243 -8.38 -8.39 -4.82
C GLU A 243 -7.00 -8.46 -5.47
N THR A 244 -6.25 -9.52 -5.21
CA THR A 244 -4.96 -9.72 -5.90
C THR A 244 -5.16 -9.99 -7.39
N ARG A 245 -6.28 -10.63 -7.78
CA ARG A 245 -6.66 -10.77 -9.20
C ARG A 245 -7.00 -9.44 -9.88
N ILE A 246 -7.53 -8.45 -9.16
CA ILE A 246 -7.70 -7.10 -9.72
C ILE A 246 -6.36 -6.59 -10.24
N MET A 247 -5.30 -6.76 -9.46
CA MET A 247 -3.95 -6.33 -9.85
C MET A 247 -3.41 -7.10 -11.04
N GLU A 248 -3.59 -8.42 -11.07
CA GLU A 248 -3.16 -9.27 -12.19
C GLU A 248 -3.89 -8.92 -13.50
N MET A 249 -5.21 -8.72 -13.44
CA MET A 249 -6.04 -8.42 -14.60
C MET A 249 -5.80 -7.01 -15.14
N THR A 250 -5.61 -6.03 -14.26
CA THR A 250 -5.34 -4.63 -14.66
C THR A 250 -3.92 -4.41 -15.15
N ALA A 251 -2.96 -5.27 -14.78
CA ALA A 251 -1.60 -5.26 -15.30
C ALA A 251 -1.48 -5.86 -16.72
N ASN A 252 -2.39 -6.76 -17.11
CA ASN A 252 -2.40 -7.36 -18.44
C ASN A 252 -3.01 -6.38 -19.47
N LYS A 253 -2.29 -6.13 -20.57
CA LYS A 253 -2.68 -5.18 -21.63
C LYS A 253 -3.85 -5.66 -22.53
N GLU A 254 -4.51 -6.77 -22.21
CA GLU A 254 -5.62 -7.30 -23.00
C GLU A 254 -6.99 -6.92 -22.40
N SER A 255 -7.65 -5.97 -23.09
CA SER A 255 -9.09 -5.80 -23.33
C SER A 255 -10.11 -5.87 -22.17
N LEU A 256 -9.82 -5.30 -21.00
CA LEU A 256 -10.87 -4.88 -20.07
C LEU A 256 -10.98 -3.35 -20.07
N PRO A 257 -11.71 -2.75 -21.02
CA PRO A 257 -11.84 -1.30 -21.11
C PRO A 257 -12.49 -0.67 -19.88
N THR A 258 -13.40 -1.37 -19.17
CA THR A 258 -14.20 -0.76 -18.11
C THR A 258 -14.23 -1.52 -16.79
N ALA A 259 -14.49 -0.81 -15.70
CA ALA A 259 -14.66 -1.37 -14.36
C ALA A 259 -15.81 -2.39 -14.30
N GLY A 260 -16.87 -2.22 -15.10
CA GLY A 260 -17.96 -3.20 -15.21
C GLY A 260 -17.49 -4.55 -15.73
N GLU A 261 -16.77 -4.54 -16.86
CA GLU A 261 -16.21 -5.76 -17.46
C GLU A 261 -15.17 -6.42 -16.56
N LEU A 262 -14.38 -5.62 -15.83
CA LEU A 262 -13.44 -6.14 -14.84
C LEU A 262 -14.17 -6.91 -13.72
N ARG A 263 -15.31 -6.40 -13.21
CA ARG A 263 -16.11 -7.15 -12.22
C ARG A 263 -16.67 -8.45 -12.80
N GLU A 264 -17.13 -8.44 -14.05
CA GLU A 264 -17.61 -9.66 -14.71
C GLU A 264 -16.49 -10.69 -14.88
N ALA A 265 -15.30 -10.25 -15.29
CA ALA A 265 -14.12 -11.10 -15.41
C ALA A 265 -13.70 -11.70 -14.06
N LEU A 266 -13.76 -10.94 -12.97
CA LEU A 266 -13.48 -11.43 -11.62
C LEU A 266 -14.47 -12.50 -11.18
N GLU A 267 -15.77 -12.32 -11.44
CA GLU A 267 -16.79 -13.32 -11.14
C GLU A 267 -16.60 -14.60 -11.97
N GLN A 268 -16.24 -14.47 -13.25
CA GLN A 268 -15.91 -15.63 -14.10
C GLN A 268 -14.67 -16.37 -13.59
N ALA A 269 -13.60 -15.65 -13.25
CA ALA A 269 -12.39 -16.26 -12.69
C ALA A 269 -12.66 -16.94 -11.35
N ARG A 270 -13.51 -16.36 -10.50
CA ARG A 270 -13.94 -16.99 -9.24
C ARG A 270 -14.65 -18.32 -9.47
N GLN A 271 -15.45 -18.44 -10.54
CA GLN A 271 -16.13 -19.70 -10.90
C GLN A 271 -15.18 -20.76 -11.46
N LEU A 272 -14.16 -20.35 -12.24
CA LEU A 272 -13.22 -21.26 -12.88
C LEU A 272 -12.11 -21.74 -11.94
N ASP A 273 -11.47 -20.81 -11.24
CA ASP A 273 -10.27 -21.06 -10.45
C ASP A 273 -10.57 -21.28 -8.96
N GLY A 274 -11.84 -21.10 -8.55
CA GLY A 274 -12.32 -21.23 -7.18
C GLY A 274 -12.07 -20.00 -6.30
N GLU A 275 -12.61 -20.07 -5.07
CA GLU A 275 -12.60 -18.98 -4.07
C GLU A 275 -11.33 -18.93 -3.20
N GLY A 276 -10.31 -19.76 -3.50
CA GLY A 276 -9.16 -19.92 -2.62
C GLY A 276 -9.49 -20.62 -1.29
N VAL A 277 -8.62 -20.47 -0.30
CA VAL A 277 -8.74 -21.10 1.02
C VAL A 277 -8.86 -20.05 2.11
N ASN A 278 -9.92 -20.13 2.92
CA ASN A 278 -9.98 -19.35 4.15
C ASN A 278 -9.04 -20.00 5.19
N PRO A 279 -8.08 -19.27 5.80
CA PRO A 279 -7.18 -19.79 6.83
C PRO A 279 -7.87 -20.60 7.95
N GLU A 280 -9.10 -20.22 8.33
CA GLU A 280 -9.89 -20.96 9.34
C GLU A 280 -10.23 -22.39 8.93
N GLN A 281 -10.33 -22.70 7.64
CA GLN A 281 -10.55 -24.07 7.17
C GLN A 281 -9.34 -24.98 7.47
N LEU A 282 -8.14 -24.42 7.48
CA LEU A 282 -6.91 -25.15 7.82
C LEU A 282 -6.75 -25.28 9.33
N TRP A 283 -7.02 -24.23 10.11
CA TRP A 283 -7.02 -24.35 11.57
C TRP A 283 -8.04 -25.39 12.06
N ALA A 284 -9.21 -25.48 11.43
CA ALA A 284 -10.22 -26.51 11.71
C ALA A 284 -9.74 -27.95 11.44
N ILE A 285 -8.65 -28.16 10.70
CA ILE A 285 -8.03 -29.49 10.58
C ILE A 285 -7.46 -29.92 11.93
N GLY A 286 -6.81 -29.03 12.67
CA GLY A 286 -6.22 -29.32 13.98
C GLY A 286 -7.23 -29.57 15.09
N GLU A 287 -8.49 -29.15 14.91
CA GLU A 287 -9.58 -29.48 15.83
C GLU A 287 -10.09 -30.92 15.62
N GLY A 288 -9.96 -31.46 14.40
CA GLY A 288 -10.46 -32.79 14.05
C GLY A 288 -9.39 -33.89 13.95
N LEU A 289 -8.11 -33.54 13.97
CA LEU A 289 -6.98 -34.47 13.84
C LEU A 289 -5.88 -34.11 14.86
N PRO A 290 -5.02 -35.06 15.26
CA PRO A 290 -3.97 -34.83 16.26
C PRO A 290 -2.77 -34.05 15.69
N TYR A 291 -3.03 -32.88 15.13
CA TYR A 291 -2.03 -31.97 14.57
C TYR A 291 -2.24 -30.55 15.07
N ALA A 292 -1.16 -29.89 15.47
CA ALA A 292 -1.11 -28.45 15.59
C ALA A 292 -0.94 -27.83 14.19
N VAL A 293 -1.72 -26.78 13.90
CA VAL A 293 -1.68 -26.06 12.62
C VAL A 293 -1.14 -24.65 12.85
N GLU A 294 -0.02 -24.35 12.22
CA GLU A 294 0.59 -23.03 12.17
C GLU A 294 0.40 -22.45 10.77
N VAL A 295 -0.08 -21.21 10.67
CA VAL A 295 -0.24 -20.49 9.40
C VAL A 295 0.62 -19.25 9.46
N SER A 296 1.38 -18.98 8.41
CA SER A 296 2.36 -17.90 8.36
C SER A 296 2.18 -17.02 7.12
N TRP A 297 2.27 -15.71 7.33
CA TRP A 297 2.41 -14.70 6.27
C TRP A 297 3.86 -14.25 6.06
N ALA A 298 4.83 -14.83 6.77
CA ALA A 298 6.21 -14.36 6.72
C ALA A 298 6.84 -14.38 5.31
N GLY A 299 6.42 -15.35 4.47
CA GLY A 299 6.83 -15.49 3.08
C GLY A 299 5.85 -14.92 2.05
N SER A 300 4.75 -14.30 2.51
CA SER A 300 3.69 -13.78 1.64
C SER A 300 4.18 -12.60 0.81
N GLY A 301 3.90 -12.62 -0.49
CA GLY A 301 4.12 -11.50 -1.40
C GLY A 301 2.82 -10.84 -1.85
N PRO A 302 2.86 -10.04 -2.94
CA PRO A 302 1.69 -9.35 -3.49
C PRO A 302 0.56 -10.29 -3.94
N GLU A 303 0.86 -11.58 -4.15
CA GLU A 303 -0.14 -12.59 -4.47
C GLU A 303 -1.05 -12.94 -3.25
N GLY A 304 -0.70 -12.47 -2.05
CA GLY A 304 -1.50 -12.63 -0.83
C GLY A 304 -1.58 -14.06 -0.29
N SER A 305 -0.76 -14.96 -0.82
CA SER A 305 -0.71 -16.36 -0.41
C SER A 305 -0.16 -16.53 1.01
N PHE A 306 -0.43 -17.67 1.64
CA PHE A 306 0.13 -17.99 2.94
C PHE A 306 0.69 -19.41 2.99
N ASP A 307 1.56 -19.67 3.96
CA ASP A 307 2.17 -20.98 4.17
C ASP A 307 1.59 -21.64 5.41
N VAL A 308 1.55 -22.97 5.42
CA VAL A 308 0.95 -23.78 6.48
C VAL A 308 1.92 -24.86 6.91
N LEU A 309 2.10 -24.99 8.22
CA LEU A 309 2.82 -26.09 8.83
C LEU A 309 1.84 -26.89 9.70
N LEU A 310 1.74 -28.18 9.43
CA LEU A 310 1.01 -29.13 10.28
C LEU A 310 2.00 -30.01 11.00
N ARG A 311 1.93 -30.02 12.33
CA ARG A 311 2.82 -30.77 13.21
C ARG A 311 2.02 -31.75 14.04
N ARG A 312 2.38 -33.03 13.99
CA ARG A 312 1.73 -34.04 14.82
C ARG A 312 1.91 -33.72 16.29
N ASN A 313 0.83 -33.81 17.06
CA ASN A 313 0.90 -33.74 18.52
C ASN A 313 1.60 -35.01 19.04
N ALA A 314 2.57 -34.86 19.94
CA ALA A 314 3.19 -36.01 20.59
C ALA A 314 2.10 -36.82 21.30
N THR A 315 1.99 -38.12 20.99
CA THR A 315 1.04 -39.00 21.69
C THR A 315 1.54 -39.22 23.11
N ASP A 316 0.70 -38.90 24.11
CA ASP A 316 0.96 -39.09 25.53
C ASP A 316 1.42 -40.53 25.83
N GLY A 317 2.72 -40.70 26.06
CA GLY A 317 3.25 -41.81 26.82
C GLY A 317 3.04 -41.52 28.31
N LYS A 318 1.95 -42.05 28.88
CA LYS A 318 1.53 -42.02 30.30
C LYS A 318 0.93 -40.69 30.78
N ALA A 319 -0.41 -40.64 30.73
CA ALA A 319 -1.20 -39.85 31.67
C ALA A 319 -0.86 -40.28 33.10
N THR A 320 -0.34 -39.35 33.91
CA THR A 320 -0.47 -39.39 35.36
C THR A 320 -1.56 -38.38 35.73
N ASP A 321 -2.60 -38.88 36.40
CA ASP A 321 -3.83 -38.19 36.79
C ASP A 321 -3.61 -37.03 37.78
N GLU A 322 -2.90 -35.97 37.41
CA GLU A 322 -2.84 -34.71 38.17
C GLU A 322 -2.64 -33.50 37.24
N ALA A 323 -3.61 -33.20 36.37
CA ALA A 323 -3.69 -31.91 35.66
C ALA A 323 -5.09 -31.62 35.08
N GLU A 324 -6.14 -31.79 35.88
CA GLU A 324 -7.44 -31.16 35.57
C GLU A 324 -7.40 -29.69 36.01
N SER A 325 -6.82 -28.83 35.17
CA SER A 325 -6.89 -27.37 35.34
C SER A 325 -6.61 -26.64 34.01
N SER A 326 -7.68 -26.42 33.25
CA SER A 326 -7.99 -25.31 32.34
C SER A 326 -6.96 -24.70 31.37
N ASP A 327 -5.77 -25.26 31.14
CA ASP A 327 -4.74 -24.65 30.27
C ASP A 327 -4.55 -25.34 28.89
N ALA A 328 -5.33 -26.39 28.62
CA ALA A 328 -5.10 -27.28 27.47
C ALA A 328 -5.72 -26.83 26.13
N ALA A 329 -6.45 -25.71 26.07
CA ALA A 329 -7.11 -25.26 24.83
C ALA A 329 -6.27 -24.27 23.99
N ARG A 330 -5.20 -23.65 24.52
CA ARG A 330 -4.42 -22.63 23.77
C ARG A 330 -2.92 -22.56 24.06
N GLY A 331 -2.37 -23.47 24.88
CA GLY A 331 -0.98 -23.32 25.35
C GLY A 331 -0.30 -24.62 25.76
N GLY A 332 -0.63 -25.75 25.13
CA GLY A 332 0.12 -26.99 25.35
C GLY A 332 1.61 -26.78 25.07
N LYS A 333 2.48 -27.29 25.95
CA LYS A 333 3.94 -27.38 25.77
C LYS A 333 4.26 -28.18 24.49
N LEU A 334 4.08 -27.56 23.33
CA LEU A 334 4.64 -28.03 22.08
C LEU A 334 6.13 -27.68 22.12
N VAL A 335 6.96 -28.70 21.96
CA VAL A 335 8.35 -28.51 21.52
C VAL A 335 8.28 -27.92 20.11
N ARG A 336 8.19 -26.59 20.02
CA ARG A 336 8.13 -25.83 18.76
C ARG A 336 9.56 -25.67 18.25
N GLY A 337 10.13 -26.71 17.65
CA GLY A 337 11.40 -26.53 16.92
C GLY A 337 11.19 -25.51 15.80
N ALA A 338 12.12 -24.56 15.66
CA ALA A 338 12.11 -23.59 14.58
C ALA A 338 12.02 -24.27 13.21
N VAL A 339 11.26 -23.68 12.29
CA VAL A 339 11.12 -24.14 10.90
C VAL A 339 11.45 -22.99 9.97
N ARG A 340 12.11 -23.30 8.86
CA ARG A 340 12.32 -22.34 7.78
C ARG A 340 11.09 -22.24 6.90
N TRP A 341 10.44 -21.08 6.94
CA TRP A 341 9.30 -20.76 6.09
C TRP A 341 9.76 -20.47 4.64
N PRO A 342 9.02 -20.95 3.63
CA PRO A 342 9.29 -20.64 2.22
C PRO A 342 9.32 -19.13 1.97
N GLY A 343 10.10 -18.69 0.98
CA GLY A 343 10.11 -17.28 0.54
C GLY A 343 10.91 -16.32 1.44
N VAL A 344 11.21 -16.70 2.68
CA VAL A 344 11.95 -15.86 3.65
C VAL A 344 13.43 -15.72 3.29
N GLU A 345 14.09 -16.77 2.80
CA GLU A 345 15.54 -16.81 2.56
C GLU A 345 15.99 -15.97 1.35
N LYS A 346 15.19 -15.88 0.28
CA LYS A 346 15.57 -15.12 -0.93
C LYS A 346 15.63 -13.60 -0.71
N ARG A 347 15.19 -13.11 0.46
CA ARG A 347 15.16 -11.69 0.83
C ARG A 347 16.18 -11.32 1.93
N ALA A 348 16.81 -12.29 2.60
CA ALA A 348 17.68 -12.05 3.77
C ALA A 348 19.15 -11.69 3.41
N ASP A 349 19.64 -12.08 2.23
CA ASP A 349 21.05 -11.89 1.84
C ASP A 349 21.42 -10.46 1.39
N ARG A 350 20.45 -9.54 1.37
CA ARG A 350 20.70 -8.12 1.10
C ARG A 350 20.14 -7.30 2.25
N VAL A 351 21.01 -6.62 3.00
CA VAL A 351 20.59 -5.58 3.93
C VAL A 351 19.90 -4.48 3.12
N ARG A 352 18.58 -4.38 3.27
CA ARG A 352 17.77 -3.31 2.67
C ARG A 352 17.52 -2.25 3.72
N ALA A 353 17.39 -1.00 3.29
CA ALA A 353 16.90 0.07 4.14
C ALA A 353 15.48 -0.26 4.63
N TRP A 354 15.11 0.20 5.83
CA TRP A 354 13.80 -0.07 6.41
C TRP A 354 12.65 0.49 5.55
N SER A 355 12.91 1.57 4.83
CA SER A 355 12.01 2.15 3.81
C SER A 355 11.57 1.18 2.71
N PHE A 356 12.28 0.07 2.51
CA PHE A 356 11.86 -0.96 1.57
C PHE A 356 10.62 -1.74 2.04
N TYR A 357 10.42 -1.83 3.36
CA TYR A 357 9.41 -2.68 3.96
C TYR A 357 8.14 -1.92 4.37
N ALA A 358 8.04 -0.63 4.09
CA ALA A 358 6.89 0.17 4.48
C ALA A 358 6.71 1.38 3.57
N ASN A 359 5.51 1.95 3.55
CA ASN A 359 5.31 3.29 3.03
C ASN A 359 5.96 4.36 3.93
N GLN A 360 5.96 5.62 3.49
CA GLN A 360 6.59 6.74 4.22
C GLN A 360 5.60 7.89 4.52
N PRO A 361 4.69 7.73 5.51
CA PRO A 361 3.65 8.71 5.79
C PRO A 361 4.18 10.10 6.16
N LEU A 362 5.17 10.18 7.07
CA LEU A 362 5.73 11.47 7.51
C LEU A 362 6.45 12.20 6.40
N ALA A 363 7.36 11.53 5.68
CA ALA A 363 8.12 12.13 4.58
C ALA A 363 7.17 12.74 3.55
N ARG A 364 6.08 12.04 3.25
CA ARG A 364 5.05 12.50 2.32
C ARG A 364 4.23 13.68 2.83
N SER A 365 3.77 13.65 4.08
CA SER A 365 3.05 14.76 4.69
C SER A 365 3.90 16.04 4.73
N LEU A 366 5.19 15.89 5.08
CA LEU A 366 6.16 16.98 5.03
C LEU A 366 6.36 17.49 3.61
N PHE A 367 6.55 16.60 2.64
CA PHE A 367 6.75 16.97 1.24
C PHE A 367 5.57 17.79 0.70
N ARG A 368 4.33 17.31 0.89
CA ARG A 368 3.09 17.98 0.47
C ARG A 368 2.94 19.38 1.05
N THR A 369 3.38 19.57 2.29
CA THR A 369 3.23 20.85 3.00
C THR A 369 4.37 21.81 2.66
N LEU A 370 5.60 21.29 2.59
CA LEU A 370 6.82 22.10 2.49
C LEU A 370 7.13 22.51 1.05
N VAL A 371 6.92 21.63 0.06
CA VAL A 371 7.31 21.90 -1.33
C VAL A 371 6.55 23.09 -1.93
N PRO A 372 5.22 23.21 -1.79
CA PRO A 372 4.51 24.40 -2.26
C PRO A 372 5.00 25.69 -1.61
N GLN A 373 5.24 25.66 -0.28
CA GLN A 373 5.74 26.81 0.46
C GLN A 373 7.16 27.20 0.04
N LEU A 374 8.04 26.23 -0.20
CA LEU A 374 9.39 26.46 -0.72
C LEU A 374 9.33 27.06 -2.13
N ARG A 375 8.47 26.53 -3.00
CA ARG A 375 8.30 27.03 -4.36
C ARG A 375 7.80 28.48 -4.36
N GLU A 376 6.76 28.78 -3.59
CA GLU A 376 6.23 30.14 -3.42
C GLU A 376 7.29 31.11 -2.88
N TYR A 377 8.03 30.68 -1.84
CA TYR A 377 9.11 31.46 -1.25
C TYR A 377 10.22 31.78 -2.27
N LEU A 378 10.58 30.81 -3.11
CA LEU A 378 11.60 30.99 -4.15
C LEU A 378 11.10 31.86 -5.31
N GLN A 379 9.85 31.67 -5.75
CA GLN A 379 9.23 32.51 -6.80
C GLN A 379 9.15 33.98 -6.40
N GLY A 380 8.95 34.27 -5.10
CA GLY A 380 8.99 35.64 -4.59
C GLY A 380 10.38 36.30 -4.58
N ARG A 381 11.46 35.55 -4.86
CA ARG A 381 12.85 36.04 -4.74
C ARG A 381 13.74 35.75 -5.95
N LEU A 382 13.37 34.79 -6.78
CA LEU A 382 14.16 34.30 -7.90
C LEU A 382 13.34 34.40 -9.19
N PRO A 383 13.97 34.70 -10.34
CA PRO A 383 13.35 34.48 -11.63
C PRO A 383 12.91 33.02 -11.81
N GLU A 384 11.85 32.80 -12.60
CA GLU A 384 11.23 31.48 -12.79
C GLU A 384 12.24 30.39 -13.18
N TYR A 385 13.17 30.69 -14.10
CA TYR A 385 14.21 29.75 -14.56
C TYR A 385 15.24 29.36 -13.49
N MET A 386 15.28 30.03 -12.33
CA MET A 386 16.13 29.69 -11.19
C MET A 386 15.38 28.90 -10.11
N VAL A 387 14.05 28.77 -10.20
CA VAL A 387 13.26 27.96 -9.27
C VAL A 387 13.44 26.48 -9.64
N PRO A 388 13.86 25.60 -8.70
CA PRO A 388 14.03 24.19 -8.98
C PRO A 388 12.74 23.52 -9.47
N GLN A 389 12.86 22.70 -10.51
CA GLN A 389 11.71 21.93 -11.05
C GLN A 389 11.29 20.81 -10.09
N ALA A 390 12.25 20.19 -9.42
CA ALA A 390 12.00 19.10 -8.46
C ALA A 390 12.67 19.40 -7.13
N PHE A 391 12.03 18.93 -6.06
CA PHE A 391 12.54 18.92 -4.71
C PHE A 391 12.69 17.47 -4.26
N VAL A 392 13.76 17.16 -3.54
CA VAL A 392 14.00 15.82 -2.98
C VAL A 392 14.24 15.97 -1.49
N LEU A 393 13.41 15.32 -0.68
CA LEU A 393 13.58 15.29 0.77
C LEU A 393 14.65 14.24 1.13
N LEU A 394 15.59 14.64 1.98
CA LEU A 394 16.65 13.78 2.51
C LEU A 394 16.68 13.93 4.03
N ASP A 395 16.83 12.82 4.74
CA ASP A 395 17.03 12.83 6.20
C ASP A 395 18.41 13.38 6.56
N GLU A 396 19.44 13.00 5.78
CA GLU A 396 20.81 13.47 5.95
C GLU A 396 21.48 13.68 4.58
N MET A 397 22.38 14.67 4.51
CA MET A 397 23.20 14.89 3.32
C MET A 397 24.28 13.80 3.20
N PRO A 398 24.39 13.08 2.06
CA PRO A 398 25.46 12.13 1.88
C PRO A 398 26.81 12.87 1.84
N LEU A 399 27.75 12.45 2.68
CA LEU A 399 29.07 13.05 2.78
C LEU A 399 30.15 12.07 2.31
N THR A 400 31.14 12.60 1.59
CA THR A 400 32.43 11.94 1.34
C THR A 400 33.21 11.76 2.65
N PRO A 401 34.22 10.88 2.70
CA PRO A 401 35.08 10.70 3.89
C PRO A 401 35.76 11.98 4.39
N ASN A 402 35.91 12.99 3.52
CA ASN A 402 36.48 14.29 3.87
C ASN A 402 35.42 15.32 4.32
N GLY A 403 34.18 14.90 4.58
CA GLY A 403 33.08 15.74 5.06
C GLY A 403 32.43 16.65 4.01
N LYS A 404 32.77 16.51 2.72
CA LYS A 404 32.11 17.25 1.62
C LYS A 404 30.88 16.49 1.13
N VAL A 405 29.84 17.19 0.66
CA VAL A 405 28.67 16.55 0.04
C VAL A 405 29.07 15.67 -1.14
N ASP A 406 28.68 14.39 -1.08
CA ASP A 406 28.83 13.44 -2.18
C ASP A 406 27.65 13.55 -3.14
N ARG A 407 27.82 14.37 -4.18
CA ARG A 407 26.79 14.62 -5.19
C ARG A 407 26.42 13.38 -6.00
N ARG A 408 27.29 12.36 -6.05
CA ARG A 408 27.01 11.12 -6.80
C ARG A 408 26.12 10.17 -6.00
N ALA A 409 26.11 10.32 -4.68
CA ALA A 409 25.26 9.56 -3.77
C ALA A 409 23.89 10.22 -3.55
N LEU A 410 23.65 11.42 -4.08
CA LEU A 410 22.32 12.03 -4.05
C LEU A 410 21.35 11.20 -4.93
N PRO A 411 20.16 10.87 -4.42
CA PRO A 411 19.14 10.23 -5.24
C PRO A 411 18.74 11.17 -6.38
N ALA A 412 18.49 10.59 -7.55
CA ALA A 412 17.90 11.34 -8.65
C ALA A 412 16.53 11.87 -8.20
N PRO A 413 16.14 13.10 -8.60
CA PRO A 413 14.76 13.54 -8.49
C PRO A 413 13.93 12.60 -9.35
N ASP A 414 13.25 11.67 -8.69
CA ASP A 414 12.52 10.61 -9.35
C ASP A 414 11.24 11.24 -9.92
N ARG A 415 11.25 11.53 -11.23
CA ARG A 415 10.06 12.04 -11.94
C ARG A 415 8.96 10.99 -12.05
N THR A 416 9.27 9.73 -11.77
CA THR A 416 8.32 8.62 -11.65
C THR A 416 7.85 8.38 -10.22
N ARG A 417 8.20 9.27 -9.28
CA ARG A 417 7.55 9.28 -7.97
C ARG A 417 6.27 10.12 -8.00
N PRO A 418 5.16 9.62 -7.47
CA PRO A 418 3.83 10.24 -7.61
C PRO A 418 3.66 11.50 -6.73
N GLU A 419 4.74 11.91 -6.08
CA GLU A 419 4.76 12.93 -5.03
C GLU A 419 4.87 14.35 -5.61
N LEU A 420 5.12 14.48 -6.92
CA LEU A 420 5.23 15.74 -7.65
C LEU A 420 4.27 15.87 -8.84
N GLU A 421 3.42 14.87 -9.11
CA GLU A 421 2.39 15.02 -10.13
C GLU A 421 1.36 16.03 -9.62
N ALA A 422 1.39 17.24 -10.19
CA ALA A 422 0.20 18.06 -10.20
C ALA A 422 -0.94 17.20 -10.77
N GLU A 423 -2.08 17.18 -10.09
CA GLU A 423 -3.29 16.44 -10.43
C GLU A 423 -3.43 16.27 -11.95
N TYR A 424 -3.14 15.07 -12.47
CA TYR A 424 -3.17 14.82 -13.91
C TYR A 424 -4.60 14.99 -14.42
N VAL A 425 -4.82 16.02 -15.22
CA VAL A 425 -6.11 16.28 -15.87
C VAL A 425 -5.98 15.96 -17.36
N ALA A 426 -6.69 14.93 -17.83
CA ALA A 426 -6.66 14.55 -19.24
C ALA A 426 -7.16 15.67 -20.18
N PRO A 427 -6.69 15.72 -21.45
CA PRO A 427 -7.27 16.56 -22.51
C PRO A 427 -8.80 16.43 -22.61
N ARG A 428 -9.50 17.55 -22.74
CA ARG A 428 -10.98 17.63 -22.77
C ARG A 428 -11.51 18.08 -24.14
N SER A 429 -10.63 18.48 -25.05
CA SER A 429 -10.98 18.93 -26.39
C SER A 429 -9.98 18.39 -27.43
N ALA A 430 -10.42 18.25 -28.68
CA ALA A 430 -9.58 17.77 -29.77
C ALA A 430 -8.30 18.61 -29.97
N VAL A 431 -8.34 19.91 -29.64
CA VAL A 431 -7.17 20.79 -29.72
C VAL A 431 -6.21 20.53 -28.56
N GLU A 432 -6.73 20.33 -27.34
CA GLU A 432 -5.91 19.91 -26.19
C GLU A 432 -5.25 18.54 -26.44
N GLU A 433 -5.95 17.59 -27.08
CA GLU A 433 -5.40 16.27 -27.43
C GLU A 433 -4.22 16.37 -28.41
N VAL A 434 -4.36 17.19 -29.47
CA VAL A 434 -3.28 17.41 -30.44
C VAL A 434 -2.07 18.08 -29.78
N VAL A 435 -2.30 19.11 -28.95
CA VAL A 435 -1.22 19.82 -28.27
C VAL A 435 -0.50 18.91 -27.27
N ALA A 436 -1.25 18.16 -26.45
CA ALA A 436 -0.69 17.21 -25.49
C ALA A 436 0.07 16.07 -26.18
N GLY A 437 -0.43 15.55 -27.29
CA GLY A 437 0.26 14.54 -28.11
C GLY A 437 1.59 15.04 -28.66
N ILE A 438 1.62 16.27 -29.21
CA ILE A 438 2.87 16.89 -29.69
C ILE A 438 3.87 17.07 -28.54
N TRP A 439 3.41 17.45 -27.35
CA TRP A 439 4.27 17.60 -26.18
C TRP A 439 4.84 16.26 -25.73
N SER A 440 3.99 15.22 -25.64
CA SER A 440 4.41 13.86 -25.30
C SER A 440 5.53 13.37 -26.22
N GLU A 441 5.38 13.54 -27.54
CA GLU A 441 6.40 13.16 -28.52
C GLU A 441 7.69 13.96 -28.43
N VAL A 442 7.61 15.26 -28.12
CA VAL A 442 8.79 16.15 -28.08
C VAL A 442 9.54 16.00 -26.75
N LEU A 443 8.82 15.76 -25.66
CA LEU A 443 9.37 15.63 -24.31
C LEU A 443 9.76 14.19 -23.96
N ASP A 444 9.37 13.22 -24.78
CA ASP A 444 9.58 11.78 -24.56
C ASP A 444 8.96 11.31 -23.23
N VAL A 445 7.70 11.70 -23.01
CA VAL A 445 6.90 11.37 -21.81
C VAL A 445 5.63 10.62 -22.21
N GLU A 446 5.23 9.61 -21.42
CA GLU A 446 4.10 8.75 -21.78
C GLU A 446 2.75 9.48 -21.85
N GLN A 447 2.51 10.46 -20.95
CA GLN A 447 1.27 11.24 -20.91
C GLN A 447 1.55 12.70 -20.50
N VAL A 448 0.72 13.63 -21.00
CA VAL A 448 0.76 15.07 -20.69
C VAL A 448 -0.65 15.55 -20.34
N GLY A 449 -0.84 16.01 -19.12
CA GLY A 449 -2.08 16.60 -18.62
C GLY A 449 -2.27 18.05 -19.08
N VAL A 450 -3.52 18.53 -19.07
CA VAL A 450 -3.83 19.88 -19.56
C VAL A 450 -3.27 21.01 -18.68
N ALA A 451 -3.06 20.69 -17.40
CA ALA A 451 -2.48 21.60 -16.41
C ALA A 451 -0.95 21.44 -16.29
N ASP A 452 -0.36 20.45 -16.95
CA ASP A 452 1.07 20.18 -16.85
C ASP A 452 1.86 21.33 -17.45
N ASN A 453 2.89 21.76 -16.72
CA ASN A 453 3.77 22.80 -17.18
C ASN A 453 4.87 22.23 -18.09
N PHE A 454 4.98 22.77 -19.31
CA PHE A 454 5.95 22.39 -20.33
C PHE A 454 7.37 22.29 -19.78
N PHE A 455 7.76 23.28 -18.97
CA PHE A 455 9.11 23.38 -18.42
C PHE A 455 9.30 22.40 -17.26
N GLU A 456 8.26 22.14 -16.46
CA GLU A 456 8.29 21.14 -15.38
C GLU A 456 8.45 19.71 -15.93
N LEU A 457 7.86 19.43 -17.09
CA LEU A 457 8.02 18.19 -17.85
C LEU A 457 9.41 18.02 -18.51
N GLY A 458 10.34 18.97 -18.30
CA GLY A 458 11.69 18.92 -18.88
C GLY A 458 11.85 19.67 -20.20
N GLY A 459 10.84 20.45 -20.60
CA GLY A 459 10.92 21.35 -21.73
C GLY A 459 12.00 22.43 -21.54
N HIS A 460 12.69 22.76 -22.62
CA HIS A 460 13.62 23.88 -22.70
C HIS A 460 13.49 24.60 -24.05
N SER A 461 14.15 25.74 -24.24
CA SER A 461 13.94 26.62 -25.41
C SER A 461 14.05 25.92 -26.77
N LEU A 462 14.96 24.94 -26.93
CA LEU A 462 15.05 24.14 -28.14
C LEU A 462 13.83 23.22 -28.36
N LEU A 463 13.35 22.53 -27.31
CA LEU A 463 12.12 21.71 -27.38
C LEU A 463 10.89 22.59 -27.59
N ALA A 464 10.83 23.75 -26.94
CA ALA A 464 9.78 24.75 -27.16
C ALA A 464 9.70 25.18 -28.64
N THR A 465 10.85 25.37 -29.29
CA THR A 465 10.92 25.70 -30.72
C THR A 465 10.41 24.55 -31.59
N GLN A 466 10.71 23.30 -31.22
CA GLN A 466 10.21 22.12 -31.91
C GLN A 466 8.69 21.97 -31.76
N VAL A 467 8.15 22.18 -30.55
CA VAL A 467 6.71 22.22 -30.29
C VAL A 467 6.02 23.25 -31.16
N VAL A 468 6.51 24.50 -31.18
CA VAL A 468 5.92 25.57 -31.99
C VAL A 468 5.93 25.22 -33.49
N SER A 469 7.00 24.59 -33.98
CA SER A 469 7.08 24.13 -35.38
C SER A 469 6.03 23.05 -35.68
N ARG A 470 5.87 22.05 -34.81
CA ARG A 470 4.89 20.97 -34.99
C ARG A 470 3.46 21.45 -34.84
N LEU A 471 3.20 22.40 -33.94
CA LEU A 471 1.89 23.06 -33.80
C LEU A 471 1.51 23.80 -35.08
N ARG A 472 2.48 24.50 -35.71
CA ARG A 472 2.23 25.15 -37.00
C ARG A 472 1.84 24.14 -38.09
N GLU A 473 2.50 22.99 -38.14
CA GLU A 473 2.19 21.94 -39.12
C GLU A 473 0.82 21.30 -38.86
N ALA A 474 0.54 20.94 -37.60
CA ALA A 474 -0.67 20.23 -37.21
C ALA A 474 -1.93 21.10 -37.19
N LEU A 475 -1.81 22.36 -36.76
CA LEU A 475 -2.93 23.26 -36.50
C LEU A 475 -2.98 24.47 -37.47
N GLN A 476 -2.02 24.57 -38.40
CA GLN A 476 -1.92 25.65 -39.40
C GLN A 476 -1.97 27.06 -38.78
N VAL A 477 -1.42 27.20 -37.57
CA VAL A 477 -1.42 28.44 -36.78
C VAL A 477 0.00 28.83 -36.39
N GLU A 478 0.35 30.11 -36.55
CA GLU A 478 1.64 30.62 -36.09
C GLU A 478 1.52 31.07 -34.64
N VAL A 479 2.01 30.22 -33.72
CA VAL A 479 2.09 30.54 -32.30
C VAL A 479 3.44 31.20 -32.01
N PRO A 480 3.49 32.45 -31.52
CA PRO A 480 4.75 33.05 -31.09
C PRO A 480 5.40 32.20 -29.99
N LEU A 481 6.71 31.97 -30.07
CA LEU A 481 7.44 31.20 -29.04
C LEU A 481 7.22 31.77 -27.63
N ARG A 482 7.12 33.10 -27.53
CA ARG A 482 6.82 33.82 -26.29
C ARG A 482 5.55 33.31 -25.60
N THR A 483 4.52 32.94 -26.37
CA THR A 483 3.24 32.48 -25.85
C THR A 483 3.41 31.20 -25.03
N LEU A 484 4.31 30.28 -25.43
CA LEU A 484 4.61 29.09 -24.64
C LEU A 484 5.29 29.42 -23.30
N PHE A 485 6.05 30.51 -23.23
CA PHE A 485 6.66 30.97 -21.98
C PHE A 485 5.65 31.70 -21.08
N GLU A 486 4.70 32.42 -21.66
CA GLU A 486 3.67 33.15 -20.92
C GLU A 486 2.52 32.24 -20.47
N GLN A 487 2.23 31.18 -21.24
CA GLN A 487 1.20 30.19 -20.99
C GLN A 487 1.82 28.77 -21.09
N PRO A 488 2.57 28.33 -20.07
CA PRO A 488 3.35 27.12 -20.13
C PRO A 488 2.55 25.84 -19.91
N THR A 489 1.22 25.88 -19.97
CA THR A 489 0.34 24.70 -19.85
C THR A 489 -0.41 24.46 -21.15
N VAL A 490 -0.82 23.21 -21.40
CA VAL A 490 -1.60 22.87 -22.59
C VAL A 490 -2.91 23.68 -22.63
N ALA A 491 -3.63 23.79 -21.51
CA ALA A 491 -4.86 24.58 -21.43
C ALA A 491 -4.61 26.08 -21.71
N GLY A 492 -3.53 26.64 -21.16
CA GLY A 492 -3.15 28.03 -21.39
C GLY A 492 -2.78 28.29 -22.85
N LEU A 493 -1.99 27.40 -23.46
CA LEU A 493 -1.57 27.51 -24.84
C LEU A 493 -2.75 27.37 -25.82
N VAL A 494 -3.64 26.41 -25.58
CA VAL A 494 -4.85 26.19 -26.40
C VAL A 494 -5.75 27.42 -26.36
N LYS A 495 -5.89 28.07 -25.20
CA LYS A 495 -6.67 29.30 -25.09
C LYS A 495 -6.15 30.39 -26.04
N GLU A 496 -4.83 30.58 -26.10
CA GLU A 496 -4.20 31.55 -27.01
C GLU A 496 -4.32 31.13 -28.48
N ILE A 497 -4.17 29.85 -28.80
CA ILE A 497 -4.41 29.32 -30.15
C ILE A 497 -5.84 29.60 -30.61
N VAL A 498 -6.82 29.37 -29.74
CA VAL A 498 -8.23 29.66 -30.03
C VAL A 498 -8.47 31.16 -30.20
N GLN A 499 -7.80 32.03 -29.45
CA GLN A 499 -7.87 33.48 -29.67
C GLN A 499 -7.26 33.88 -31.02
N ILE A 500 -6.15 33.27 -31.44
CA ILE A 500 -5.52 33.51 -32.74
C ILE A 500 -6.45 33.05 -33.88
N TRP A 501 -7.09 31.89 -33.74
CA TRP A 501 -8.12 31.42 -34.68
C TRP A 501 -9.37 32.29 -34.69
N GLY A 502 -9.79 32.81 -33.53
CA GLY A 502 -10.88 33.80 -33.42
C GLY A 502 -10.57 35.14 -34.10
N GLY A 503 -9.30 35.42 -34.42
CA GLY A 503 -8.86 36.56 -35.22
C GLY A 503 -8.77 36.30 -36.73
N LEU A 504 -9.00 35.07 -37.20
CA LEU A 504 -9.06 34.72 -38.62
C LEU A 504 -10.53 34.64 -39.06
N GLU A 505 -10.93 35.53 -39.97
CA GLU A 505 -12.31 35.84 -40.47
C GLU A 505 -13.23 34.65 -40.86
N VAL A 506 -12.78 33.41 -40.82
CA VAL A 506 -13.52 32.23 -41.29
C VAL A 506 -14.64 31.80 -40.34
N VAL A 507 -14.52 32.06 -39.03
CA VAL A 507 -15.54 31.63 -38.04
C VAL A 507 -16.76 32.56 -38.05
N GLU A 508 -16.57 33.86 -38.29
CA GLU A 508 -17.70 34.80 -38.38
C GLU A 508 -18.52 34.58 -39.66
N GLU A 509 -17.90 34.20 -40.77
CA GLU A 509 -18.59 33.97 -42.04
C GLU A 509 -19.41 32.68 -41.99
N ILE A 510 -18.87 31.60 -41.40
CA ILE A 510 -19.60 30.34 -41.18
C ILE A 510 -20.72 30.55 -40.16
N ALA A 511 -20.47 31.24 -39.05
CA ALA A 511 -21.50 31.52 -38.05
C ALA A 511 -22.62 32.42 -38.60
N ARG A 512 -22.30 33.39 -39.47
CA ARG A 512 -23.29 34.25 -40.13
C ARG A 512 -24.15 33.47 -41.12
N THR A 513 -23.52 32.61 -41.93
CA THR A 513 -24.22 31.75 -42.89
C THR A 513 -25.15 30.76 -42.18
N PHE A 514 -24.73 30.16 -41.06
CA PHE A 514 -25.58 29.29 -40.26
C PHE A 514 -26.78 30.03 -39.64
N LYS A 515 -26.57 31.26 -39.17
CA LYS A 515 -27.62 32.08 -38.56
C LYS A 515 -28.64 32.60 -39.58
N GLU A 516 -28.21 32.84 -40.82
CA GLU A 516 -29.08 33.18 -41.94
C GLU A 516 -29.90 31.96 -42.39
N LEU A 517 -29.29 30.77 -42.39
CA LEU A 517 -29.98 29.51 -42.70
C LEU A 517 -31.03 29.11 -41.65
N GLU A 518 -30.80 29.39 -40.37
CA GLU A 518 -31.77 29.13 -39.29
C GLU A 518 -33.02 30.03 -39.32
N GLN A 519 -32.99 31.14 -40.06
CA GLN A 519 -34.11 32.08 -40.20
C GLN A 519 -34.96 31.86 -41.45
N LEU A 520 -34.52 30.96 -42.34
CA LEU A 520 -35.23 30.62 -43.56
C LEU A 520 -36.17 29.44 -43.30
N SER A 521 -37.37 29.50 -43.87
CA SER A 521 -38.31 28.38 -43.83
C SER A 521 -37.79 27.21 -44.67
N GLU A 522 -38.23 25.98 -44.36
CA GLU A 522 -37.81 24.78 -45.12
C GLU A 522 -38.06 24.90 -46.64
N ASP A 523 -39.08 25.65 -47.05
CA ASP A 523 -39.39 25.90 -48.46
C ASP A 523 -38.40 26.86 -49.12
N GLU A 524 -37.87 27.85 -48.39
CA GLU A 524 -36.85 28.80 -48.88
C GLU A 524 -35.46 28.15 -48.98
N VAL A 525 -35.11 27.30 -48.00
CA VAL A 525 -33.88 26.50 -48.03
C VAL A 525 -33.89 25.51 -49.19
N ARG A 526 -35.04 24.87 -49.48
CA ARG A 526 -35.21 24.00 -50.66
C ARG A 526 -35.09 24.75 -51.98
N LEU A 527 -35.61 25.97 -52.06
CA LEU A 527 -35.50 26.80 -53.26
C LEU A 527 -34.04 27.19 -53.53
N MET A 528 -33.30 27.64 -52.51
CA MET A 528 -31.87 27.97 -52.63
C MET A 528 -31.01 26.77 -53.04
N LEU A 529 -31.26 25.60 -52.46
CA LEU A 529 -30.55 24.37 -52.84
C LEU A 529 -30.85 23.94 -54.28
N SER A 530 -32.10 24.13 -54.75
CA SER A 530 -32.47 23.84 -56.13
C SER A 530 -31.82 24.81 -57.15
N GLU A 531 -31.68 26.08 -56.81
CA GLU A 531 -31.01 27.08 -57.66
C GLU A 531 -29.50 26.85 -57.75
N GLN A 532 -28.85 26.47 -56.65
CA GLN A 532 -27.43 26.10 -56.67
C GLN A 532 -27.16 24.78 -57.41
N MET A 533 -28.05 23.79 -57.29
CA MET A 533 -27.94 22.55 -58.07
C MET A 533 -28.14 22.81 -59.58
N GLN A 534 -29.04 23.72 -59.97
CA GLN A 534 -29.19 24.12 -61.38
C GLN A 534 -28.00 24.91 -61.92
N GLN A 535 -27.33 25.73 -61.10
CA GLN A 535 -26.09 26.42 -61.50
C GLN A 535 -24.90 25.45 -61.65
N ALA A 536 -24.85 24.40 -60.82
CA ALA A 536 -23.83 23.36 -60.92
C ALA A 536 -24.01 22.42 -62.12
N GLU A 537 -25.21 22.31 -62.70
CA GLU A 537 -25.48 21.53 -63.93
C GLU A 537 -25.25 22.32 -65.24
N HIS A 538 -24.95 23.62 -65.18
CA HIS A 538 -24.64 24.47 -66.35
C HIS A 538 -23.21 25.02 -66.37
N THR A 539 -22.35 24.52 -65.48
CA THR A 539 -20.90 24.79 -65.46
C THR A 539 -20.16 23.49 -65.71
#